data_AF-A0A382PQN8-F1
#
_entry.id   AF-A0A382PQN8-F1
#
_cell.length_a   1.000
_cell.length_b   1.000
_cell.length_c   1.000
_cell.angle_alpha   90.00
_cell.angle_beta   90.00
_cell.angle_gamma   90.00
#
_symmetry.space_group_name_H-M   'P 1'
#
loop_
_entity.id
_entity.type
_entity.pdbx_description
1 polymer ?
#
loop_
_entity_poly.entity_id
_entity_poly.type
_entity_poly.pdbx_seq_one_letter_code
_entity_poly.pdbx_strand_id
1 'polypeptide(L)'
;MGWLGRTLDRTAHWLLKWRIIRGPARWMANSRYAWSIVSRTDRVRERRLQTRVMADRLPQHISIIMDGNRRYAADSGLAATLGHRAGKEKLEDVMDWVLDIGVPYLTVYALSTENITSRKPEELEALFDLYVEGLNDLSTDERIHKNSVKVQVAGRKELLPERVLEAIDNAESLTSTHDKFVFTVCLAYGSREEIIDAVRAIAADHAEG
;
A
#
# COMPACT_ATOMS: atom_id res chain seq x y z
N MET A 1 45.31 29.25 18.23
CA MET A 1 44.22 29.12 17.24
C MET A 1 44.38 30.25 16.23
N GLY A 2 44.97 29.94 15.07
CA GLY A 2 45.69 30.88 14.21
C GLY A 2 44.82 31.86 13.41
N TRP A 3 45.45 32.94 12.95
CA TRP A 3 44.92 34.00 12.09
C TRP A 3 44.08 33.49 10.89
N LEU A 4 44.47 32.34 10.33
CA LEU A 4 43.74 31.62 9.27
C LEU A 4 42.29 31.25 9.62
N GLY A 5 41.99 30.93 10.88
CA GLY A 5 40.64 30.54 11.31
C GLY A 5 39.65 31.70 11.28
N ARG A 6 40.11 32.91 11.64
CA ARG A 6 39.27 34.12 11.67
C ARG A 6 39.01 34.69 10.27
N THR A 7 39.94 34.50 9.34
CA THR A 7 39.75 34.88 7.93
C THR A 7 38.76 33.95 7.23
N LEU A 8 38.86 32.64 7.48
CA LEU A 8 37.90 31.66 6.93
C LEU A 8 36.47 31.91 7.42
N ASP A 9 36.30 32.18 8.71
CA ASP A 9 34.99 32.41 9.30
C ASP A 9 34.33 33.71 8.75
N ARG A 10 35.11 34.78 8.58
CA ARG A 10 34.64 36.02 7.93
C ARG A 10 34.22 35.81 6.48
N THR A 11 34.97 35.01 5.72
CA THR A 11 34.62 34.69 4.33
C THR A 11 33.35 33.84 4.23
N ALA A 12 33.16 32.88 5.14
CA ALA A 12 31.95 32.06 5.20
C ALA A 12 30.71 32.90 5.55
N HIS A 13 30.83 33.78 6.55
CA HIS A 13 29.75 34.71 6.92
C HIS A 13 29.41 35.70 5.79
N TRP A 14 30.42 36.19 5.07
CA TRP A 14 30.22 37.07 3.91
C TRP A 14 29.48 36.36 2.76
N LEU A 15 29.84 35.11 2.45
CA LEU A 15 29.20 34.32 1.39
C LEU A 15 27.75 33.92 1.74
N LEU A 16 27.45 33.63 3.01
CA LEU A 16 26.09 33.35 3.49
C LEU A 16 25.22 34.61 3.49
N LYS A 17 25.77 35.76 3.91
CA LYS A 17 25.07 37.07 3.96
C LYS A 17 24.53 37.50 2.60
N TRP A 18 25.25 37.20 1.52
CA TRP A 18 24.86 37.57 0.15
C TRP A 18 24.15 36.45 -0.64
N ARG A 19 23.82 35.31 0.00
CA ARG A 19 23.21 34.14 -0.67
C ARG A 19 24.00 33.63 -1.89
N ILE A 20 25.29 33.97 -2.01
CA ILE A 20 26.12 33.64 -3.19
C ILE A 20 26.27 32.12 -3.34
N ILE A 21 26.25 31.38 -2.23
CA ILE A 21 26.33 29.91 -2.21
C ILE A 21 24.96 29.27 -2.51
N ARG A 22 23.84 29.98 -2.37
CA ARG A 22 22.48 29.40 -2.50
C ARG A 22 22.18 28.93 -3.92
N GLY A 23 22.63 29.67 -4.95
CA GLY A 23 22.46 29.29 -6.35
C GLY A 23 23.25 28.01 -6.71
N PRO A 24 24.59 28.01 -6.51
CA PRO A 24 25.43 26.84 -6.75
C PRO A 24 25.07 25.63 -5.89
N ALA A 25 24.69 25.81 -4.62
CA ALA A 25 24.27 24.73 -3.75
C ALA A 25 22.94 24.11 -4.21
N ARG A 26 21.99 24.92 -4.68
CA ARG A 26 20.70 24.43 -5.22
C ARG A 26 20.89 23.73 -6.57
N TRP A 27 21.83 24.20 -7.39
CA TRP A 27 22.23 23.55 -8.63
C TRP A 27 22.96 22.22 -8.38
N MET A 28 23.88 22.18 -7.40
CA MET A 28 24.55 20.95 -6.99
C MET A 28 23.57 19.93 -6.39
N ALA A 29 22.65 20.37 -5.51
CA ALA A 29 21.61 19.50 -4.93
C ALA A 29 20.68 18.89 -6.00
N ASN A 30 20.38 19.63 -7.07
CA ASN A 30 19.60 19.15 -8.22
C ASN A 30 20.45 18.54 -9.35
N SER A 31 21.74 18.28 -9.11
CA SER A 31 22.61 17.66 -10.11
C SER A 31 22.44 16.13 -10.14
N ARG A 32 22.65 15.52 -11.31
CA ARG A 32 22.66 14.05 -11.47
C ARG A 32 23.66 13.36 -10.53
N TYR A 33 24.75 14.04 -10.18
CA TYR A 33 25.77 13.53 -9.27
C TYR A 33 25.29 13.55 -7.81
N ALA A 34 24.62 14.62 -7.36
CA ALA A 34 24.02 14.65 -6.03
C ALA A 34 22.89 13.62 -5.92
N TRP A 35 22.03 13.49 -6.94
CA TRP A 35 21.04 12.42 -7.01
C TRP A 35 21.66 11.02 -7.00
N SER A 36 22.78 10.82 -7.70
CA SER A 36 23.51 9.54 -7.67
C SER A 36 24.11 9.25 -6.29
N ILE A 37 24.55 10.25 -5.53
CA ILE A 37 25.10 10.06 -4.18
C ILE A 37 23.96 9.83 -3.19
N VAL A 38 22.92 10.66 -3.23
CA VAL A 38 21.71 10.53 -2.38
C VAL A 38 21.06 9.17 -2.56
N SER A 39 20.82 8.74 -3.81
CA SER A 39 20.26 7.40 -4.09
C SER A 39 21.18 6.25 -3.68
N ARG A 40 22.50 6.45 -3.59
CA ARG A 40 23.42 5.44 -3.03
C ARG A 40 23.33 5.40 -1.52
N THR A 41 23.30 6.56 -0.87
CA THR A 41 23.18 6.65 0.60
C THR A 41 21.84 6.13 1.10
N ASP A 42 20.75 6.40 0.37
CA ASP A 42 19.42 5.91 0.70
C ASP A 42 19.34 4.39 0.57
N ARG A 43 19.88 3.81 -0.51
CA ARG A 43 19.97 2.34 -0.65
C ARG A 43 20.77 1.68 0.48
N VAL A 44 21.86 2.30 0.93
CA VAL A 44 22.64 1.78 2.07
C VAL A 44 21.81 1.87 3.36
N ARG A 45 21.06 2.96 3.55
CA ARG A 45 20.20 3.15 4.70
C ARG A 45 19.06 2.14 4.71
N GLU A 46 18.35 1.95 3.60
CA GLU A 46 17.28 0.97 3.43
C GLU A 46 17.76 -0.44 3.73
N ARG A 47 18.88 -0.88 3.13
CA ARG A 47 19.46 -2.20 3.42
C ARG A 47 19.80 -2.39 4.89
N ARG A 48 20.34 -1.36 5.55
CA ARG A 48 20.64 -1.41 6.99
C ARG A 48 19.37 -1.53 7.83
N LEU A 49 18.31 -0.81 7.46
CA LEU A 49 17.01 -0.90 8.14
C LEU A 49 16.39 -2.28 7.93
N GLN A 50 16.38 -2.79 6.69
CA GLN A 50 15.89 -4.12 6.38
C GLN A 50 16.65 -5.19 7.16
N THR A 51 17.98 -5.12 7.21
CA THR A 51 18.80 -6.06 7.99
C THR A 51 18.42 -6.07 9.47
N ARG A 52 18.12 -4.90 10.05
CA ARG A 52 17.69 -4.79 11.45
C ARG A 52 16.31 -5.39 11.67
N VAL A 53 15.35 -5.08 10.79
CA VAL A 53 13.98 -5.62 10.86
C VAL A 53 14.01 -7.15 10.75
N MET A 54 14.82 -7.69 9.83
CA MET A 54 14.98 -9.12 9.62
C MET A 54 15.74 -9.85 10.73
N ALA A 55 16.48 -9.13 11.57
CA ALA A 55 17.18 -9.72 12.71
C ALA A 55 16.24 -9.98 13.90
N ASP A 56 15.08 -9.32 13.94
CA ASP A 56 14.05 -9.50 14.95
C ASP A 56 12.96 -10.49 14.49
N ARG A 57 12.09 -10.87 15.43
CA ARG A 57 10.94 -11.72 15.12
C ARG A 57 9.91 -10.93 14.31
N LEU A 58 9.71 -11.34 13.06
CA LEU A 58 8.70 -10.74 12.17
C LEU A 58 7.27 -11.13 12.57
N PRO A 59 6.29 -10.25 12.33
CA PRO A 59 4.88 -10.63 12.43
C PRO A 59 4.57 -11.73 11.43
N GLN A 60 3.57 -12.56 11.73
CA GLN A 60 3.07 -13.53 10.76
C GLN A 60 2.02 -12.92 9.82
N HIS A 61 1.32 -11.88 10.29
CA HIS A 61 0.22 -11.27 9.56
C HIS A 61 0.28 -9.75 9.68
N ILE A 62 0.16 -9.07 8.54
CA ILE A 62 0.02 -7.62 8.45
C ILE A 62 -1.38 -7.29 7.92
N SER A 63 -2.09 -6.41 8.63
CA SER A 63 -3.39 -5.88 8.21
C SER A 63 -3.30 -4.38 8.01
N ILE A 64 -3.80 -3.87 6.88
CA ILE A 64 -3.67 -2.47 6.47
C ILE A 64 -5.03 -1.87 6.16
N ILE A 65 -5.32 -0.73 6.77
CA ILE A 65 -6.44 0.13 6.37
C ILE A 65 -5.90 1.17 5.39
N MET A 66 -6.31 1.07 4.13
CA MET A 66 -5.81 1.92 3.04
C MET A 66 -6.58 3.25 2.98
N ASP A 67 -6.43 4.06 4.02
CA ASP A 67 -7.07 5.36 4.13
C ASP A 67 -6.20 6.50 3.58
N GLY A 68 -6.82 7.59 3.18
CA GLY A 68 -6.16 8.83 2.77
C GLY A 68 -6.27 9.15 1.28
N ASN A 69 -6.73 8.23 0.43
CA ASN A 69 -6.76 8.43 -1.03
C ASN A 69 -7.47 9.71 -1.47
N ARG A 70 -8.63 10.04 -0.87
CA ARG A 70 -9.36 11.28 -1.17
C ARG A 70 -8.62 12.53 -0.69
N ARG A 71 -7.97 12.47 0.47
CA ARG A 71 -7.17 13.58 1.02
C ARG A 71 -5.93 13.81 0.15
N TYR A 72 -5.24 12.74 -0.22
CA TYR A 72 -4.12 12.78 -1.16
C TYR A 72 -4.52 13.40 -2.51
N ALA A 73 -5.67 13.00 -3.06
CA ALA A 73 -6.19 13.59 -4.30
C ALA A 73 -6.44 15.10 -4.13
N ALA A 74 -7.12 15.50 -3.05
CA ALA A 74 -7.41 16.91 -2.78
C ALA A 74 -6.13 17.76 -2.62
N ASP A 75 -5.17 17.28 -1.82
CA ASP A 75 -3.89 17.95 -1.58
C ASP A 75 -3.03 18.05 -2.86
N SER A 76 -3.23 17.12 -3.79
CA SER A 76 -2.53 17.07 -5.08
C SER A 76 -3.29 17.78 -6.21
N GLY A 77 -4.48 18.34 -5.94
CA GLY A 77 -5.34 18.96 -6.97
C GLY A 77 -5.89 17.96 -8.00
N LEU A 78 -6.03 16.68 -7.64
CA LEU A 78 -6.48 15.58 -8.48
C LEU A 78 -7.93 15.18 -8.18
N ALA A 79 -8.58 14.52 -9.13
CA ALA A 79 -9.86 13.86 -8.90
C ALA A 79 -9.72 12.70 -7.90
N ALA A 80 -10.78 12.42 -7.13
CA ALA A 80 -10.78 11.34 -6.12
C ALA A 80 -10.44 9.96 -6.73
N THR A 81 -10.91 9.70 -7.96
CA THR A 81 -10.62 8.47 -8.71
C THR A 81 -9.12 8.28 -8.97
N LEU A 82 -8.38 9.35 -9.26
CA LEU A 82 -6.92 9.30 -9.41
C LEU A 82 -6.22 9.03 -8.08
N GLY A 83 -6.76 9.55 -6.97
CA GLY A 83 -6.27 9.21 -5.64
C GLY A 83 -6.44 7.74 -5.31
N HIS A 84 -7.58 7.15 -5.67
CA HIS A 84 -7.83 5.71 -5.49
C HIS A 84 -6.90 4.86 -6.36
N ARG A 85 -6.64 5.26 -7.61
CA ARG A 85 -5.67 4.59 -8.49
C ARG A 85 -4.24 4.66 -7.93
N ALA A 86 -3.80 5.81 -7.45
CA ALA A 86 -2.51 5.93 -6.75
C ALA A 86 -2.45 5.04 -5.49
N GLY A 87 -3.58 4.86 -4.81
CA GLY A 87 -3.72 3.90 -3.71
C GLY A 87 -3.52 2.44 -4.14
N LYS A 88 -4.09 2.04 -5.30
CA LYS A 88 -3.85 0.71 -5.90
C LYS A 88 -2.37 0.50 -6.21
N GLU A 89 -1.73 1.46 -6.88
CA GLU A 89 -0.29 1.38 -7.20
C GLU A 89 0.56 1.28 -5.93
N LYS A 90 0.21 2.02 -4.87
CA LYS A 90 0.89 1.93 -3.59
C LYS A 90 0.71 0.57 -2.92
N LEU A 91 -0.45 -0.07 -3.08
CA LEU A 91 -0.69 -1.41 -2.57
C LEU A 91 0.20 -2.45 -3.26
N GLU A 92 0.45 -2.32 -4.57
CA GLU A 92 1.38 -3.20 -5.27
C GLU A 92 2.80 -3.10 -4.71
N ASP A 93 3.30 -1.87 -4.46
CA ASP A 93 4.60 -1.66 -3.79
C ASP A 93 4.63 -2.34 -2.41
N VAL A 94 3.55 -2.20 -1.63
CA VAL A 94 3.44 -2.81 -0.30
C VAL A 94 3.44 -4.32 -0.40
N MET A 95 2.73 -4.91 -1.36
CA MET A 95 2.73 -6.35 -1.58
C MET A 95 4.13 -6.86 -1.88
N ASP A 96 4.87 -6.18 -2.75
CA ASP A 96 6.27 -6.52 -3.04
C ASP A 96 7.12 -6.48 -1.77
N TRP A 97 6.97 -5.44 -0.94
CA TRP A 97 7.70 -5.36 0.33
C TRP A 97 7.35 -6.49 1.29
N VAL A 98 6.06 -6.84 1.44
CA VAL A 98 5.60 -7.89 2.34
C VAL A 98 6.10 -9.27 1.88
N LEU A 99 6.09 -9.52 0.56
CA LEU A 99 6.66 -10.72 -0.05
C LEU A 99 8.18 -10.79 0.17
N ASP A 100 8.89 -9.68 -0.06
CA ASP A 100 10.35 -9.59 0.13
C ASP A 100 10.77 -9.83 1.57
N ILE A 101 9.95 -9.40 2.55
CA ILE A 101 10.22 -9.68 3.97
C ILE A 101 9.76 -11.08 4.42
N GLY A 102 9.00 -11.80 3.59
CA GLY A 102 8.56 -13.16 3.87
C GLY A 102 7.48 -13.28 4.96
N VAL A 103 6.64 -12.25 5.11
CA VAL A 103 5.48 -12.31 6.02
C VAL A 103 4.34 -13.05 5.30
N PRO A 104 3.81 -14.16 5.83
CA PRO A 104 2.93 -15.05 5.05
C PRO A 104 1.49 -14.56 4.83
N TYR A 105 1.00 -13.59 5.62
CA TYR A 105 -0.37 -13.10 5.50
C TYR A 105 -0.42 -11.58 5.34
N LEU A 106 -1.16 -11.12 4.33
CA LEU A 106 -1.49 -9.71 4.12
C LEU A 106 -3.01 -9.56 3.98
N THR A 107 -3.60 -8.71 4.82
CA THR A 107 -5.01 -8.32 4.70
C THR A 107 -5.15 -6.83 4.47
N VAL A 108 -6.01 -6.44 3.53
CA VAL A 108 -6.24 -5.03 3.23
C VAL A 108 -7.71 -4.67 3.31
N TYR A 109 -8.00 -3.56 3.97
CA TYR A 109 -9.35 -3.00 4.03
C TYR A 109 -9.58 -2.10 2.81
N ALA A 110 -10.28 -2.64 1.81
CA ALA A 110 -10.50 -1.96 0.54
C ALA A 110 -11.86 -1.25 0.45
N LEU A 111 -12.95 -1.86 0.93
CA LEU A 111 -14.29 -1.26 0.92
C LEU A 111 -15.12 -1.69 2.13
N SER A 112 -15.66 -0.73 2.89
CA SER A 112 -16.56 -1.02 4.01
C SER A 112 -18.04 -1.05 3.62
N THR A 113 -18.86 -1.73 4.44
CA THR A 113 -20.33 -1.71 4.34
C THR A 113 -20.90 -0.30 4.44
N GLU A 114 -20.32 0.55 5.31
CA GLU A 114 -20.72 1.95 5.46
C GLU A 114 -20.35 2.74 4.20
N ASN A 115 -19.22 2.44 3.56
CA ASN A 115 -18.81 3.14 2.34
C ASN A 115 -19.77 2.90 1.18
N ILE A 116 -20.37 1.72 1.08
CA ILE A 116 -21.40 1.42 0.07
C ILE A 116 -22.62 2.33 0.25
N THR A 117 -23.00 2.64 1.48
CA THR A 117 -24.19 3.48 1.75
C THR A 117 -23.88 4.97 1.81
N SER A 118 -22.65 5.35 2.16
CA SER A 118 -22.29 6.76 2.39
C SER A 118 -21.65 7.46 1.20
N ARG A 119 -21.09 6.72 0.23
CA ARG A 119 -20.40 7.30 -0.93
C ARG A 119 -21.36 7.59 -2.08
N LYS A 120 -20.95 8.49 -2.96
CA LYS A 120 -21.73 8.83 -4.17
C LYS A 120 -21.70 7.64 -5.15
N PRO A 121 -22.80 7.36 -5.88
CA PRO A 121 -22.86 6.26 -6.83
C PRO A 121 -21.73 6.26 -7.86
N GLU A 122 -21.37 7.44 -8.40
CA GLU A 122 -20.32 7.56 -9.41
C GLU A 122 -18.93 7.23 -8.85
N GLU A 123 -18.70 7.53 -7.56
CA GLU A 123 -17.45 7.16 -6.89
C GLU A 123 -17.39 5.65 -6.64
N LEU A 124 -18.52 5.03 -6.27
CA LEU A 124 -18.60 3.59 -6.06
C LEU A 124 -18.37 2.82 -7.36
N GLU A 125 -18.95 3.25 -8.48
CA GLU A 125 -18.69 2.61 -9.78
C GLU A 125 -17.22 2.66 -10.17
N ALA A 126 -16.56 3.80 -9.96
CA ALA A 126 -15.13 3.91 -10.21
C ALA A 126 -14.27 3.03 -9.27
N LEU A 127 -14.72 2.81 -8.04
CA LEU A 127 -14.07 1.87 -7.12
C LEU A 127 -14.26 0.42 -7.57
N PHE A 128 -15.48 0.05 -7.98
CA PHE A 128 -15.76 -1.27 -8.55
C PHE A 128 -14.94 -1.55 -9.80
N ASP A 129 -14.76 -0.55 -10.69
CA ASP A 129 -13.84 -0.66 -11.83
C ASP A 129 -12.41 -0.97 -11.39
N LEU A 130 -11.91 -0.26 -10.37
CA LEU A 130 -10.56 -0.48 -9.84
C LEU A 130 -10.40 -1.86 -9.18
N TYR A 131 -11.43 -2.37 -8.49
CA TYR A 131 -11.39 -3.71 -7.90
C TYR A 131 -11.40 -4.79 -8.98
N VAL A 132 -12.23 -4.66 -10.00
CA VAL A 132 -12.23 -5.58 -11.16
C VAL A 132 -10.87 -5.57 -11.85
N GLU A 133 -10.31 -4.38 -12.11
CA GLU A 133 -8.96 -4.24 -12.67
C GLU A 133 -7.93 -4.95 -11.81
N GLY A 134 -7.86 -4.64 -10.51
CA GLY A 134 -6.88 -5.23 -9.59
C GLY A 134 -7.01 -6.75 -9.41
N LEU A 135 -8.23 -7.28 -9.28
CA LEU A 135 -8.45 -8.72 -9.13
C LEU A 135 -8.08 -9.51 -10.39
N ASN A 136 -8.36 -8.95 -11.56
CA ASN A 136 -7.95 -9.55 -12.83
C ASN A 136 -6.43 -9.46 -13.02
N ASP A 137 -5.79 -8.36 -12.61
CA ASP A 137 -4.33 -8.25 -12.65
C ASP A 137 -3.68 -9.35 -11.80
N LEU A 138 -4.16 -9.58 -10.57
CA LEU A 138 -3.67 -10.65 -9.68
C LEU A 138 -3.76 -12.04 -10.32
N SER A 139 -4.73 -12.27 -11.19
CA SER A 139 -4.92 -13.55 -11.88
C SER A 139 -3.83 -13.83 -12.92
N THR A 140 -3.19 -12.78 -13.44
CA THR A 140 -2.19 -12.88 -14.52
C THR A 140 -0.78 -12.46 -14.09
N ASP A 141 -0.64 -11.84 -12.92
CA ASP A 141 0.63 -11.33 -12.41
C ASP A 141 1.60 -12.47 -12.05
N GLU A 142 2.77 -12.46 -12.69
CA GLU A 142 3.84 -13.44 -12.46
C GLU A 142 4.29 -13.51 -11.00
N ARG A 143 4.24 -12.39 -10.26
CA ARG A 143 4.61 -12.33 -8.84
C ARG A 143 3.70 -13.22 -8.00
N ILE A 144 2.40 -13.24 -8.30
CA ILE A 144 1.39 -14.02 -7.56
C ILE A 144 1.68 -15.51 -7.74
N HIS A 145 1.88 -15.95 -8.98
CA HIS A 145 2.15 -17.36 -9.30
C HIS A 145 3.54 -17.81 -8.80
N LYS A 146 4.59 -16.98 -9.00
CA LYS A 146 5.96 -17.30 -8.58
C LYS A 146 6.08 -17.43 -7.06
N ASN A 147 5.40 -16.56 -6.32
CA ASN A 147 5.42 -16.60 -4.86
C ASN A 147 4.34 -17.51 -4.27
N SER A 148 3.53 -18.18 -5.11
CA SER A 148 2.41 -19.01 -4.69
C SER A 148 1.50 -18.28 -3.71
N VAL A 149 0.97 -17.13 -4.15
CA VAL A 149 0.02 -16.30 -3.42
C VAL A 149 -1.41 -16.81 -3.66
N LYS A 150 -2.09 -17.16 -2.57
CA LYS A 150 -3.53 -17.45 -2.53
C LYS A 150 -4.30 -16.15 -2.30
N VAL A 151 -5.15 -15.78 -3.24
CA VAL A 151 -6.03 -14.62 -3.13
C VAL A 151 -7.37 -15.06 -2.56
N GLN A 152 -7.90 -14.29 -1.62
CA GLN A 152 -9.25 -14.47 -1.08
C GLN A 152 -9.90 -13.13 -0.77
N VAL A 153 -11.23 -13.08 -0.84
CA VAL A 153 -12.02 -11.89 -0.55
C VAL A 153 -12.96 -12.15 0.63
N ALA A 154 -12.87 -11.27 1.62
CA ALA A 154 -13.70 -11.32 2.83
C ALA A 154 -14.71 -10.16 2.85
N GLY A 155 -15.94 -10.43 3.24
CA GLY A 155 -17.02 -9.46 3.38
C GLY A 155 -18.31 -9.90 2.69
N ARG A 156 -19.27 -8.97 2.57
CA ARG A 156 -20.61 -9.25 2.04
C ARG A 156 -20.63 -9.21 0.52
N LYS A 157 -20.22 -10.33 -0.10
CA LYS A 157 -20.17 -10.50 -1.56
C LYS A 157 -21.54 -10.17 -2.19
N GLU A 158 -22.65 -10.48 -1.53
CA GLU A 158 -24.02 -10.18 -1.97
C GLU A 158 -24.34 -8.68 -2.17
N LEU A 159 -23.50 -7.78 -1.64
CA LEU A 159 -23.65 -6.32 -1.82
C LEU A 159 -22.83 -5.79 -3.01
N LEU A 160 -22.06 -6.63 -3.69
CA LEU A 160 -21.20 -6.25 -4.80
C LEU A 160 -21.90 -6.50 -6.14
N PRO A 161 -21.61 -5.68 -7.17
CA PRO A 161 -22.14 -5.93 -8.51
C PRO A 161 -21.54 -7.19 -9.13
N GLU A 162 -22.29 -7.84 -10.03
CA GLU A 162 -21.92 -9.12 -10.68
C GLU A 162 -20.50 -9.12 -11.25
N ARG A 163 -20.09 -8.06 -11.95
CA ARG A 163 -18.74 -7.91 -12.52
C ARG A 163 -17.61 -8.00 -11.49
N VAL A 164 -17.86 -7.56 -10.26
CA VAL A 164 -16.89 -7.68 -9.16
C VAL A 164 -16.86 -9.11 -8.65
N LEU A 165 -18.02 -9.77 -8.54
CA LEU A 165 -18.13 -11.19 -8.17
C LEU A 165 -17.39 -12.09 -9.15
N GLU A 166 -17.59 -11.90 -10.45
CA GLU A 166 -16.88 -12.65 -11.49
C GLU A 166 -15.35 -12.49 -11.37
N ALA A 167 -14.87 -11.28 -11.09
CA ALA A 167 -13.43 -11.02 -10.90
C ALA A 167 -12.89 -11.65 -9.61
N ILE A 168 -13.68 -11.67 -8.53
CA ILE A 168 -13.35 -12.36 -7.27
C ILE A 168 -13.21 -13.86 -7.54
N ASP A 169 -14.22 -14.46 -8.16
CA ASP A 169 -14.26 -15.91 -8.40
C ASP A 169 -13.12 -16.36 -9.29
N ASN A 170 -12.77 -15.56 -10.31
CA ASN A 170 -11.62 -15.81 -11.16
C ASN A 170 -10.30 -15.83 -10.37
N ALA A 171 -10.05 -14.80 -9.55
CA ALA A 171 -8.83 -14.68 -8.76
C ALA A 171 -8.71 -15.77 -7.68
N GLU A 172 -9.80 -16.06 -6.95
CA GLU A 172 -9.84 -17.10 -5.93
C GLU A 172 -9.64 -18.50 -6.55
N SER A 173 -10.29 -18.78 -7.68
CA SER A 173 -10.20 -20.09 -8.35
C SER A 173 -8.79 -20.36 -8.89
N LEU A 174 -8.21 -19.40 -9.61
CA LEU A 174 -6.87 -19.52 -10.19
C LEU A 174 -5.78 -19.68 -9.14
N THR A 175 -6.00 -19.12 -7.95
CA THR A 175 -5.01 -19.16 -6.86
C THR A 175 -5.35 -20.15 -5.75
N SER A 176 -6.39 -20.96 -5.93
CA SER A 176 -6.93 -21.87 -4.91
C SER A 176 -5.93 -22.90 -4.38
N THR A 177 -4.99 -23.33 -5.23
CA THR A 177 -3.96 -24.33 -4.92
C THR A 177 -2.67 -23.74 -4.33
N HIS A 178 -2.55 -22.41 -4.31
CA HIS A 178 -1.40 -21.74 -3.72
C HIS A 178 -1.45 -21.77 -2.18
N ASP A 179 -0.29 -21.89 -1.54
CA ASP A 179 -0.21 -22.12 -0.08
C ASP A 179 0.91 -21.38 0.66
N LYS A 180 1.82 -20.68 -0.04
CA LYS A 180 2.97 -20.00 0.59
C LYS A 180 2.64 -18.65 1.20
N PHE A 181 1.66 -17.94 0.63
CA PHE A 181 1.25 -16.61 1.06
C PHE A 181 -0.25 -16.46 0.86
N VAL A 182 -0.93 -15.78 1.78
CA VAL A 182 -2.36 -15.49 1.65
C VAL A 182 -2.59 -13.98 1.60
N PHE A 183 -3.19 -13.53 0.50
CA PHE A 183 -3.62 -12.15 0.31
C PHE A 183 -5.14 -12.05 0.46
N THR A 184 -5.60 -11.34 1.48
CA THR A 184 -7.02 -11.14 1.77
C THR A 184 -7.45 -9.72 1.46
N VAL A 185 -8.44 -9.54 0.58
CA VAL A 185 -9.03 -8.24 0.29
C VAL A 185 -10.39 -8.15 0.97
N CYS A 186 -10.56 -7.17 1.86
CA CYS A 186 -11.85 -6.93 2.51
C CYS A 186 -12.71 -6.01 1.63
N LEU A 187 -13.76 -6.55 1.01
CA LEU A 187 -14.72 -5.83 0.16
C LEU A 187 -16.12 -5.96 0.72
N ALA A 188 -16.88 -4.85 0.74
CA ALA A 188 -18.17 -4.79 1.43
C ALA A 188 -18.08 -5.35 2.86
N TYR A 189 -16.96 -5.06 3.54
CA TYR A 189 -16.62 -5.69 4.82
C TYR A 189 -17.04 -4.82 6.00
N GLY A 190 -17.63 -5.45 7.01
CA GLY A 190 -17.97 -4.85 8.30
C GLY A 190 -17.61 -5.82 9.42
N SER A 191 -16.69 -5.42 10.30
CA SER A 191 -16.16 -6.31 11.36
C SER A 191 -17.22 -6.75 12.37
N ARG A 192 -18.17 -5.85 12.70
CA ARG A 192 -19.26 -6.16 13.62
C ARG A 192 -20.21 -7.16 12.98
N GLU A 193 -20.54 -6.94 11.72
CA GLU A 193 -21.44 -7.75 10.92
C GLU A 193 -20.85 -9.16 10.75
N GLU A 194 -19.54 -9.29 10.48
CA GLU A 194 -18.85 -10.57 10.39
C GLU A 194 -18.95 -11.39 11.69
N ILE A 195 -18.71 -10.75 12.84
CA ILE A 195 -18.84 -11.42 14.15
C ILE A 195 -20.29 -11.88 14.39
N ILE A 196 -21.27 -11.04 14.05
CA ILE A 196 -22.69 -11.38 14.21
C ILE A 196 -23.06 -12.58 13.33
N ASP A 197 -22.59 -12.60 12.09
CA ASP A 197 -22.90 -13.69 11.15
C ASP A 197 -22.22 -15.00 11.58
N ALA A 198 -20.98 -14.95 12.08
CA ALA A 198 -20.30 -16.10 12.66
C ALA A 198 -21.07 -16.69 13.87
N VAL A 199 -21.54 -15.83 14.78
CA VAL A 199 -22.34 -16.28 15.93
C VAL A 199 -23.68 -16.87 15.50
N ARG A 200 -24.33 -16.30 14.48
CA ARG A 200 -25.57 -16.83 13.91
C ARG A 200 -25.36 -18.20 13.26
N ALA A 201 -24.27 -18.38 12.52
CA ALA A 201 -23.93 -19.67 11.92
C ALA A 201 -23.75 -20.75 12.99
N ILE A 202 -22.97 -20.46 14.05
CA ILE A 202 -22.80 -21.38 15.19
C ILE A 202 -24.14 -21.73 15.85
N ALA A 203 -25.03 -20.76 16.02
CA ALA A 203 -26.34 -20.99 16.62
C ALA A 203 -27.26 -21.82 15.71
N ALA A 204 -27.17 -21.65 14.39
CA ALA A 204 -27.90 -22.44 13.40
C ALA A 204 -27.38 -23.89 13.39
N ASP A 205 -26.07 -24.10 13.32
CA ASP A 205 -25.45 -25.43 13.41
C ASP A 205 -25.89 -26.15 14.68
N HIS A 206 -25.87 -25.47 15.84
CA HIS A 206 -26.33 -26.05 17.09
C HIS A 206 -27.82 -26.43 17.09
N ALA A 207 -28.66 -25.67 16.39
CA ALA A 207 -30.08 -25.97 16.28
C ALA A 207 -30.35 -27.18 15.36
N GLU A 208 -29.44 -27.48 14.44
CA GLU A 208 -29.52 -28.61 13.50
C GLU A 208 -28.95 -29.93 14.06
N GLY A 209 -28.08 -29.87 15.08
CA GLY A 209 -27.61 -31.02 15.87
C GLY A 209 -26.11 -31.26 15.78
#